data_AF-A0A7W0XKS6-F1
#
_entry.id   AF-A0A7W0XKS6-F1
#
_cell.length_a   1.000
_cell.length_b   1.000
_cell.length_c   1.000
_cell.angle_alpha   90.00
_cell.angle_beta   90.00
_cell.angle_gamma   90.00
#
_symmetry.space_group_name_H-M   'P 1'
#
loop_
_entity.id
_entity.type
_entity.pdbx_description
1 polymer ?
#
loop_
_entity_poly.entity_id
_entity_poly.type
_entity_poly.pdbx_seq_one_letter_code
_entity_poly.pdbx_strand_id
1 'polypeptide(L)'
;MSDASTQSPAVLIGIVGYTPVVDAYPLGPKLMAALEARLAGRDDIAVENMSWGPIHVVQRFQDEGAARPDRLVLVSAASVSASPGRVRAFRWMGGSLPAEAMQERMYEAVTGIIDIENTLIIGAHFGVWPDEAYSVEVDLAADTFGRMVIADSQGWASDWALADHLGFSPEAAIAELAETASMLALHGPKAEVSVEPKSAEEFAKVEPFIRNRIAVTA
;
A
#
# COMPACT_ATOMS: atom_id res chain seq x y z
N MET A 1 -10.91 -0.69 39.38
CA MET A 1 -11.74 0.18 38.50
C MET A 1 -11.07 0.19 37.14
N SER A 2 -11.78 -0.35 36.15
CA SER A 2 -11.51 -0.32 34.71
C SER A 2 -10.15 -0.82 34.22
N ASP A 3 -10.05 -2.13 33.98
CA ASP A 3 -9.22 -2.65 32.89
C ASP A 3 -9.81 -2.11 31.58
N ALA A 4 -9.16 -1.10 31.01
CA ALA A 4 -9.35 -0.79 29.60
C ALA A 4 -8.73 -1.96 28.84
N SER A 5 -9.54 -2.99 28.58
CA SER A 5 -9.21 -3.99 27.58
C SER A 5 -8.97 -3.22 26.29
N THR A 6 -7.73 -3.16 25.85
CA THR A 6 -7.33 -2.57 24.57
C THR A 6 -7.99 -3.43 23.50
N GLN A 7 -9.24 -3.10 23.17
CA GLN A 7 -9.99 -3.79 22.15
C GLN A 7 -9.25 -3.50 20.85
N SER A 8 -8.69 -4.54 20.26
CA SER A 8 -7.96 -4.38 19.02
C SER A 8 -8.91 -3.95 17.91
N PRO A 9 -8.43 -3.14 16.96
CA PRO A 9 -9.30 -2.58 15.94
C PRO A 9 -9.92 -3.71 15.11
N ALA A 10 -11.24 -3.64 14.90
CA ALA A 10 -11.96 -4.60 14.05
C ALA A 10 -11.55 -4.44 12.58
N VAL A 11 -11.16 -3.22 12.17
CA VAL A 11 -10.72 -2.90 10.82
C VAL A 11 -9.37 -2.20 10.86
N LEU A 12 -8.49 -2.54 9.93
CA LEU A 12 -7.17 -1.93 9.81
C LEU A 12 -6.95 -1.37 8.40
N ILE A 13 -6.54 -0.11 8.32
CA ILE A 13 -6.00 0.51 7.12
C ILE A 13 -4.48 0.58 7.24
N GLY A 14 -3.76 -0.13 6.37
CA GLY A 14 -2.30 -0.17 6.37
C GLY A 14 -1.69 0.52 5.15
N ILE A 15 -0.92 1.58 5.34
CA ILE A 15 -0.23 2.30 4.24
C ILE A 15 1.12 1.64 3.96
N VAL A 16 1.26 0.98 2.82
CA VAL A 16 2.49 0.30 2.36
C VAL A 16 3.24 1.23 1.40
N GLY A 17 4.50 1.53 1.71
CA GLY A 17 5.33 2.46 0.92
C GLY A 17 5.19 3.94 1.36
N TYR A 18 4.77 4.16 2.60
CA TYR A 18 4.71 5.47 3.25
C TYR A 18 6.07 6.15 3.32
N THR A 19 6.10 7.43 2.98
CA THR A 19 7.30 8.27 3.15
C THR A 19 6.91 9.69 3.56
N PRO A 20 7.55 10.26 4.61
CA PRO A 20 7.34 11.64 5.03
C PRO A 20 8.23 12.65 4.28
N VAL A 21 9.06 12.19 3.32
CA VAL A 21 10.12 13.02 2.72
C VAL A 21 9.55 14.13 1.85
N VAL A 22 8.51 13.86 1.07
CA VAL A 22 7.84 14.86 0.23
C VAL A 22 6.37 14.91 0.63
N ASP A 23 5.93 16.06 1.13
CA ASP A 23 4.59 16.22 1.70
C ASP A 23 3.48 15.91 0.68
N ALA A 24 3.67 16.32 -0.58
CA ALA A 24 2.72 16.07 -1.66
C ALA A 24 2.73 14.61 -2.17
N TYR A 25 3.65 13.75 -1.74
CA TYR A 25 3.70 12.37 -2.22
C TYR A 25 2.40 11.61 -1.85
N PRO A 26 1.76 10.88 -2.79
CA PRO A 26 0.45 10.29 -2.54
C PRO A 26 0.33 9.32 -1.37
N LEU A 27 1.44 8.69 -0.95
CA LEU A 27 1.48 7.79 0.20
C LEU A 27 2.12 8.45 1.43
N GLY A 28 2.06 9.78 1.53
CA GLY A 28 2.73 10.57 2.57
C GLY A 28 1.83 11.00 3.74
N PRO A 29 2.30 11.98 4.53
CA PRO A 29 1.58 12.50 5.70
C PRO A 29 0.19 13.04 5.38
N LYS A 30 0.00 13.65 4.20
CA LYS A 30 -1.30 14.15 3.73
C LYS A 30 -2.35 13.04 3.59
N LEU A 31 -1.96 11.86 3.12
CA LEU A 31 -2.86 10.70 3.05
C LEU A 31 -3.26 10.22 4.45
N MET A 32 -2.28 10.08 5.35
CA MET A 32 -2.54 9.70 6.75
C MET A 32 -3.54 10.66 7.39
N ALA A 33 -3.28 11.97 7.31
CA ALA A 33 -4.17 13.00 7.85
C ALA A 33 -5.58 12.96 7.22
N ALA A 34 -5.66 12.71 5.90
CA ALA A 34 -6.93 12.61 5.19
C ALA A 34 -7.75 11.39 5.61
N LEU A 35 -7.10 10.27 5.92
CA LEU A 35 -7.73 9.05 6.45
C LEU A 35 -8.20 9.26 7.89
N GLU A 36 -7.32 9.77 8.75
CA GLU A 36 -7.64 10.08 10.16
C GLU A 36 -8.83 11.04 10.27
N ALA A 37 -8.86 12.09 9.44
CA ALA A 37 -9.98 13.04 9.41
C ALA A 37 -11.30 12.39 8.97
N ARG A 38 -11.28 11.50 7.97
CA ARG A 38 -12.48 10.78 7.49
C ARG A 38 -13.00 9.77 8.50
N LEU A 39 -12.12 9.25 9.35
CA LEU A 39 -12.42 8.21 10.33
C LEU A 39 -12.49 8.76 11.76
N ALA A 40 -12.57 10.08 11.92
CA ALA A 40 -12.66 10.71 13.22
C ALA A 40 -13.85 10.17 14.03
N GLY A 41 -13.57 9.68 15.24
CA GLY A 41 -14.56 9.05 16.13
C GLY A 41 -14.84 7.57 15.86
N ARG A 42 -14.03 6.90 15.03
CA ARG A 42 -14.09 5.45 14.76
C ARG A 42 -12.96 4.70 15.46
N ASP A 43 -13.13 4.45 16.75
CA ASP A 43 -12.15 3.72 17.56
C ASP A 43 -12.00 2.23 17.13
N ASP A 44 -12.94 1.73 16.35
CA ASP A 44 -12.93 0.37 15.78
C ASP A 44 -12.08 0.24 14.50
N ILE A 45 -11.60 1.36 13.94
CA ILE A 45 -10.80 1.40 12.71
C ILE A 45 -9.44 2.04 13.02
N ALA A 46 -8.37 1.27 12.85
CA ALA A 46 -7.01 1.80 12.95
C ALA A 46 -6.45 2.20 11.59
N VAL A 47 -5.66 3.27 11.55
CA VAL A 47 -4.86 3.67 10.38
C VAL A 47 -3.39 3.63 10.78
N GLU A 48 -2.58 2.92 10.00
CA GLU A 48 -1.19 2.66 10.36
C GLU A 48 -0.27 2.74 9.15
N ASN A 49 0.96 3.20 9.38
CA ASN A 49 2.05 3.04 8.41
C ASN A 49 2.52 1.58 8.44
N MET A 50 2.49 0.84 7.34
CA MET A 50 2.96 -0.54 7.21
C MET A 50 4.24 -0.69 6.38
N SER A 51 5.07 0.34 6.37
CA SER A 51 6.26 0.43 5.50
C SER A 51 7.54 -0.09 6.17
N TRP A 52 7.40 -0.99 7.14
CA TRP A 52 8.53 -1.64 7.80
C TRP A 52 9.02 -2.88 7.04
N GLY A 53 8.33 -3.25 5.95
CA GLY A 53 8.63 -4.40 5.11
C GLY A 53 7.68 -5.58 5.37
N PRO A 54 7.35 -6.37 4.32
CA PRO A 54 6.35 -7.45 4.42
C PRO A 54 6.60 -8.45 5.57
N ILE A 55 7.86 -8.82 5.81
CA ILE A 55 8.22 -9.78 6.87
C ILE A 55 7.89 -9.24 8.26
N HIS A 56 8.20 -7.97 8.54
CA HIS A 56 7.89 -7.36 9.83
C HIS A 56 6.38 -7.22 10.05
N VAL A 57 5.63 -6.93 8.99
CA VAL A 57 4.16 -6.89 9.07
C VAL A 57 3.61 -8.26 9.46
N VAL A 58 4.12 -9.35 8.85
CA VAL A 58 3.71 -10.71 9.22
C VAL A 58 4.07 -11.04 10.67
N GLN A 59 5.30 -10.77 11.08
CA GLN A 59 5.79 -11.09 12.43
C GLN A 59 4.88 -10.46 13.50
N ARG A 60 4.49 -9.19 13.29
CA ARG A 60 3.54 -8.51 14.18
C ARG A 60 2.21 -9.26 14.36
N PHE A 61 1.67 -9.88 13.32
CA PHE A 61 0.41 -10.65 13.39
C PHE A 61 0.60 -12.12 13.83
N GLN A 62 1.85 -12.54 14.02
CA GLN A 62 2.21 -13.83 14.59
C GLN A 62 2.58 -13.75 16.07
N ASP A 63 2.88 -12.55 16.58
CA ASP A 63 3.16 -12.32 18.00
C ASP A 63 2.01 -12.81 18.88
N GLU A 64 2.35 -13.48 19.99
CA GLU A 64 1.36 -14.03 20.91
C GLU A 64 0.49 -12.91 21.50
N GLY A 65 -0.83 -13.04 21.33
CA GLY A 65 -1.79 -12.03 21.78
C GLY A 65 -2.01 -10.87 20.81
N ALA A 66 -1.34 -10.85 19.65
CA ALA A 66 -1.68 -9.93 18.58
C ALA A 66 -3.06 -10.27 18.02
N ALA A 67 -4.01 -9.35 18.19
CA ALA A 67 -5.29 -9.49 17.55
C ALA A 67 -5.17 -9.17 16.06
N ARG A 68 -5.86 -9.98 15.26
CA ARG A 68 -5.98 -9.76 13.83
C ARG A 68 -7.26 -8.96 13.57
N PRO A 69 -7.24 -8.00 12.65
CA PRO A 69 -8.45 -7.30 12.26
C PRO A 69 -9.38 -8.27 11.53
N ASP A 70 -10.69 -8.07 11.63
CA ASP A 70 -11.69 -8.80 10.84
C ASP A 70 -11.67 -8.35 9.36
N ARG A 71 -11.21 -7.11 9.12
CA ARG A 71 -11.04 -6.53 7.78
C ARG A 71 -9.73 -5.77 7.65
N LEU A 72 -9.06 -5.97 6.52
CA LEU A 72 -7.83 -5.28 6.15
C LEU A 72 -8.04 -4.46 4.87
N VAL A 73 -7.56 -3.21 4.87
CA VAL A 73 -7.45 -2.37 3.67
C VAL A 73 -6.01 -1.88 3.55
N LEU A 74 -5.26 -2.42 2.59
CA LEU A 74 -3.90 -1.96 2.30
C LEU A 74 -3.93 -0.80 1.30
N VAL A 75 -3.25 0.30 1.60
CA VAL A 75 -3.13 1.46 0.69
C VAL A 75 -1.70 1.56 0.21
N SER A 76 -1.47 1.61 -1.10
CA SER A 76 -0.12 1.44 -1.65
C SER A 76 0.04 1.98 -3.07
N ALA A 77 1.26 1.97 -3.59
CA ALA A 77 1.50 2.12 -5.02
C ALA A 77 1.24 0.78 -5.73
N ALA A 78 0.68 0.83 -6.93
CA ALA A 78 0.57 -0.35 -7.79
C ALA A 78 1.97 -0.87 -8.16
N SER A 79 2.16 -2.20 -8.17
CA SER A 79 3.45 -2.81 -8.49
C SER A 79 3.88 -2.62 -9.95
N VAL A 80 2.93 -2.34 -10.85
CA VAL A 80 3.17 -2.04 -12.26
C VAL A 80 2.44 -0.75 -12.63
N SER A 81 3.14 0.17 -13.27
CA SER A 81 2.58 1.43 -13.75
C SER A 81 2.16 1.33 -15.22
N ALA A 82 0.93 1.75 -15.52
CA ALA A 82 0.38 1.84 -16.87
C ALA A 82 -0.41 3.15 -17.10
N SER A 83 -0.94 3.76 -16.04
CA SER A 83 -1.76 4.96 -16.05
C SER A 83 -1.50 5.79 -14.79
N PRO A 84 -0.37 6.51 -14.69
CA PRO A 84 0.00 7.28 -13.50
C PRO A 84 -1.12 8.19 -12.96
N GLY A 85 -1.27 8.21 -11.65
CA GLY A 85 -2.30 8.95 -10.91
C GLY A 85 -3.64 8.22 -10.78
N ARG A 86 -3.86 7.12 -11.50
CA ARG A 86 -5.10 6.35 -11.41
C ARG A 86 -5.15 5.55 -10.11
N VAL A 87 -6.24 5.67 -9.36
CA VAL A 87 -6.51 4.83 -8.19
C VAL A 87 -7.42 3.66 -8.58
N ARG A 88 -7.14 2.47 -8.04
CA ARG A 88 -7.96 1.27 -8.21
C ARG A 88 -8.10 0.54 -6.88
N ALA A 89 -9.24 -0.08 -6.66
CA ALA A 89 -9.47 -0.95 -5.52
C ALA A 89 -9.59 -2.41 -5.96
N PHE A 90 -9.00 -3.28 -5.15
CA PHE A 90 -9.04 -4.72 -5.37
C PHE A 90 -9.49 -5.46 -4.12
N ARG A 91 -10.22 -6.56 -4.34
CA ARG A 91 -10.50 -7.57 -3.33
C ARG A 91 -9.43 -8.65 -3.45
N TRP A 92 -8.69 -8.89 -2.39
CA TRP A 92 -7.74 -10.00 -2.34
C TRP A 92 -8.48 -11.34 -2.29
N MET A 93 -8.33 -12.15 -3.32
CA MET A 93 -8.97 -13.46 -3.45
C MET A 93 -8.08 -14.61 -2.96
N GLY A 94 -6.85 -14.32 -2.54
CA GLY A 94 -5.87 -15.34 -2.15
C GLY A 94 -5.19 -15.98 -3.34
N GLY A 95 -4.76 -17.22 -3.13
CA GLY A 95 -3.93 -17.99 -4.04
C GLY A 95 -2.55 -18.26 -3.47
N SER A 96 -1.75 -19.00 -4.22
CA SER A 96 -0.37 -19.33 -3.86
C SER A 96 0.52 -19.21 -5.08
N LEU A 97 1.79 -18.93 -4.82
CA LEU A 97 2.83 -18.99 -5.84
C LEU A 97 3.54 -20.34 -5.76
N PRO A 98 4.12 -20.83 -6.88
CA PRO A 98 5.11 -21.89 -6.85
C PRO A 98 6.26 -21.54 -5.88
N ALA A 99 6.88 -22.56 -5.28
CA ALA A 99 7.89 -22.36 -4.24
C ALA A 99 9.05 -21.43 -4.65
N GLU A 100 9.52 -21.52 -5.89
CA GLU A 100 10.58 -20.66 -6.44
C GLU A 100 10.13 -19.19 -6.51
N ALA A 101 8.98 -18.92 -7.11
CA ALA A 101 8.42 -17.56 -7.18
C ALA A 101 8.11 -17.01 -5.78
N MET A 102 7.68 -17.85 -4.83
CA MET A 102 7.51 -17.44 -3.44
C MET A 102 8.85 -17.07 -2.78
N GLN A 103 9.92 -17.82 -3.05
CA GLN A 103 11.26 -17.50 -2.56
C GLN A 103 11.80 -16.19 -3.14
N GLU A 104 11.53 -15.89 -4.42
CA GLU A 104 11.88 -14.61 -5.02
C GLU A 104 11.18 -13.44 -4.31
N ARG A 105 9.89 -13.58 -4.01
CA ARG A 105 9.11 -12.58 -3.25
C ARG A 105 9.64 -12.39 -1.83
N MET A 106 10.00 -13.48 -1.15
CA MET A 106 10.67 -13.41 0.14
C MET A 106 12.02 -12.69 0.04
N TYR A 107 12.80 -12.95 -1.02
CA TYR A 107 14.09 -12.31 -1.25
C TYR A 107 13.94 -10.80 -1.48
N GLU A 108 12.98 -10.36 -2.29
CA GLU A 108 12.63 -8.94 -2.46
C GLU A 108 12.29 -8.29 -1.11
N ALA A 109 11.43 -8.93 -0.31
CA ALA A 109 11.02 -8.39 0.98
C ALA A 109 12.18 -8.24 1.97
N VAL A 110 13.07 -9.23 2.07
CA VAL A 110 14.24 -9.15 2.99
C VAL A 110 15.34 -8.23 2.48
N THR A 111 15.36 -7.93 1.18
CA THR A 111 16.28 -6.94 0.59
C THR A 111 15.72 -5.51 0.65
N GLY A 112 14.54 -5.33 1.23
CA GLY A 112 13.95 -4.02 1.50
C GLY A 112 13.00 -3.51 0.43
N ILE A 113 12.55 -4.37 -0.50
CA ILE A 113 11.44 -4.00 -1.38
C ILE A 113 10.13 -4.04 -0.60
N ILE A 114 9.43 -2.90 -0.63
CA ILE A 114 8.17 -2.68 0.06
C ILE A 114 7.14 -2.33 -1.00
N ASP A 115 6.42 -3.36 -1.46
CA ASP A 115 5.31 -3.21 -2.40
C ASP A 115 4.09 -4.04 -1.96
N ILE A 116 2.99 -3.80 -2.65
CA ILE A 116 1.69 -4.38 -2.31
C ILE A 116 1.60 -5.87 -2.61
N GLU A 117 2.17 -6.34 -3.71
CA GLU A 117 2.13 -7.76 -4.08
C GLU A 117 2.95 -8.60 -3.11
N ASN A 118 4.15 -8.14 -2.76
CA ASN A 118 4.98 -8.77 -1.74
C ASN A 118 4.28 -8.82 -0.39
N THR A 119 3.65 -7.71 0.03
CA THR A 119 2.87 -7.67 1.26
C THR A 119 1.73 -8.69 1.21
N LEU A 120 0.89 -8.67 0.17
CA LEU A 120 -0.25 -9.57 0.03
C LEU A 120 0.17 -11.04 0.01
N ILE A 121 1.14 -11.44 -0.82
CA ILE A 121 1.50 -12.86 -0.97
C ILE A 121 2.17 -13.43 0.27
N ILE A 122 3.04 -12.64 0.91
CA ILE A 122 3.79 -13.09 2.07
C ILE A 122 2.85 -13.23 3.26
N GLY A 123 1.95 -12.27 3.48
CA GLY A 123 0.97 -12.44 4.56
C GLY A 123 -0.06 -13.53 4.29
N ALA A 124 -0.39 -13.81 3.02
CA ALA A 124 -1.21 -14.96 2.67
C ALA A 124 -0.47 -16.29 2.93
N HIS A 125 0.81 -16.37 2.58
CA HIS A 125 1.67 -17.54 2.83
C HIS A 125 1.74 -17.90 4.32
N PHE A 126 1.78 -16.89 5.18
CA PHE A 126 1.79 -17.06 6.65
C PHE A 126 0.41 -17.07 7.30
N GLY A 127 -0.66 -16.97 6.50
CA GLY A 127 -2.05 -17.03 6.97
C GLY A 127 -2.39 -15.93 7.97
N VAL A 128 -1.83 -14.71 7.81
CA VAL A 128 -2.10 -13.58 8.72
C VAL A 128 -3.24 -12.68 8.24
N TRP A 129 -3.63 -12.77 6.96
CA TRP A 129 -4.71 -11.96 6.42
C TRP A 129 -6.08 -12.47 6.83
N PRO A 130 -7.01 -11.58 7.17
CA PRO A 130 -8.41 -11.96 7.33
C PRO A 130 -9.01 -12.33 5.98
N ASP A 131 -10.18 -12.97 6.04
CA ASP A 131 -10.95 -13.25 4.84
C ASP A 131 -11.23 -11.94 4.09
N GLU A 132 -11.69 -10.88 4.75
CA GLU A 132 -11.96 -9.57 4.15
C GLU A 132 -10.71 -8.68 4.04
N ALA A 133 -9.86 -8.95 3.05
CA ALA A 133 -8.71 -8.14 2.68
C ALA A 133 -8.90 -7.40 1.33
N TYR A 134 -8.59 -6.11 1.32
CA TYR A 134 -8.62 -5.23 0.15
C TYR A 134 -7.28 -4.55 -0.06
N SER A 135 -7.00 -4.14 -1.30
CA SER A 135 -5.96 -3.16 -1.61
C SER A 135 -6.54 -1.97 -2.35
N VAL A 136 -6.06 -0.77 -2.03
CA VAL A 136 -6.33 0.47 -2.76
C VAL A 136 -4.99 0.99 -3.27
N GLU A 137 -4.85 1.02 -4.58
CA GLU A 137 -3.57 1.19 -5.25
C GLU A 137 -3.60 2.43 -6.13
N VAL A 138 -2.64 3.33 -5.92
CA VAL A 138 -2.36 4.42 -6.86
C VAL A 138 -1.27 3.97 -7.84
N ASP A 139 -1.52 4.16 -9.12
CA ASP A 139 -0.52 3.97 -10.15
C ASP A 139 0.50 5.11 -10.10
N LEU A 140 1.78 4.79 -9.86
CA LEU A 140 2.87 5.77 -9.86
C LEU A 140 3.98 5.26 -10.78
N ALA A 141 4.44 6.11 -11.71
CA ALA A 141 5.62 5.80 -12.50
C ALA A 141 6.85 5.64 -11.57
N ALA A 142 7.80 4.78 -11.95
CA ALA A 142 8.97 4.47 -11.12
C ALA A 142 9.83 5.70 -10.77
N ASP A 143 9.80 6.75 -11.60
CA ASP A 143 10.54 8.00 -11.39
C ASP A 143 9.75 9.07 -10.61
N THR A 144 8.49 8.80 -10.23
CA THR A 144 7.58 9.78 -9.60
C THR A 144 8.22 10.37 -8.35
N PHE A 145 8.72 9.54 -7.43
CA PHE A 145 9.33 10.04 -6.20
C PHE A 145 10.55 10.94 -6.47
N GLY A 146 11.43 10.54 -7.39
CA GLY A 146 12.59 11.35 -7.77
C GLY A 146 12.20 12.70 -8.41
N ARG A 147 11.19 12.70 -9.27
CA ARG A 147 10.62 13.92 -9.87
C ARG A 147 10.01 14.84 -8.83
N MET A 148 9.31 14.29 -7.83
CA MET A 148 8.75 15.06 -6.73
C MET A 148 9.82 15.67 -5.82
N VAL A 149 10.91 14.96 -5.53
CA VAL A 149 12.06 15.52 -4.80
C VAL A 149 12.69 16.68 -5.57
N ILE A 150 12.84 16.55 -6.89
CA ILE A 150 13.35 17.64 -7.75
C ILE A 150 12.40 18.84 -7.69
N ALA A 151 11.09 18.61 -7.85
CA ALA A 151 10.07 19.65 -7.79
C ALA A 151 10.07 20.40 -6.45
N ASP A 152 10.14 19.67 -5.34
CA ASP A 152 10.21 20.23 -3.98
C ASP A 152 11.47 21.09 -3.80
N SER A 153 12.63 20.60 -4.26
CA SER A 153 13.89 21.38 -4.23
C SER A 153 13.84 22.67 -5.05
N GLN A 154 12.97 22.73 -6.05
CA GLN A 154 12.74 23.91 -6.91
C GLN A 154 11.60 24.80 -6.41
N GLY A 155 10.97 24.44 -5.29
CA GLY A 155 9.87 25.19 -4.67
C GLY A 155 8.53 25.06 -5.39
N TRP A 156 8.33 24.02 -6.20
CA TRP A 156 7.06 23.75 -6.85
C TRP A 156 6.08 23.14 -5.84
N ALA A 157 5.35 24.01 -5.15
CA ALA A 157 4.45 23.60 -4.06
C ALA A 157 2.98 23.48 -4.48
N SER A 158 2.59 24.02 -5.64
CA SER A 158 1.18 23.96 -6.09
C SER A 158 0.88 22.66 -6.80
N ASP A 159 -0.30 22.11 -6.53
CA ASP A 159 -0.78 20.87 -7.17
C ASP A 159 -0.81 20.99 -8.70
N TRP A 160 -1.21 22.14 -9.24
CA TRP A 160 -1.19 22.38 -10.69
C TRP A 160 0.21 22.23 -11.30
N ALA A 161 1.26 22.77 -10.65
CA ALA A 161 2.62 22.68 -11.16
C ALA A 161 3.15 21.25 -11.07
N LEU A 162 2.81 20.55 -10.00
CA LEU A 162 3.10 19.13 -9.86
C LEU A 162 2.34 18.29 -10.89
N ALA A 163 1.09 18.63 -11.19
CA ALA A 163 0.29 17.92 -12.17
C ALA A 163 0.84 18.06 -13.59
N ASP A 164 1.25 19.27 -13.98
CA ASP A 164 1.96 19.50 -15.25
C ASP A 164 3.29 18.73 -15.27
N HIS A 165 4.02 18.74 -14.16
CA HIS A 165 5.30 18.06 -14.07
C HIS A 165 5.19 16.54 -14.08
N LEU A 166 4.21 15.94 -13.41
CA LEU A 166 4.09 14.50 -13.17
C LEU A 166 3.16 13.79 -14.16
N GLY A 167 2.23 14.54 -14.77
CA GLY A 167 1.15 14.00 -15.61
C GLY A 167 -0.10 13.61 -14.83
N PHE A 168 -0.16 13.84 -13.52
CA PHE A 168 -1.33 13.64 -12.66
C PHE A 168 -1.28 14.54 -11.42
N SER A 169 -2.44 14.87 -10.85
CA SER A 169 -2.56 15.66 -9.61
C SER A 169 -2.32 14.78 -8.37
N PRO A 170 -1.27 15.06 -7.57
CA PRO A 170 -1.08 14.36 -6.30
C PRO A 170 -2.22 14.60 -5.31
N GLU A 171 -2.78 15.82 -5.24
CA GLU A 171 -3.91 16.10 -4.34
C GLU A 171 -5.15 15.27 -4.69
N ALA A 172 -5.48 15.15 -5.99
CA ALA A 172 -6.59 14.33 -6.44
C ALA A 172 -6.36 12.84 -6.11
N ALA A 173 -5.14 12.33 -6.34
CA ALA A 173 -4.79 10.95 -6.00
C ALA A 173 -4.90 10.68 -4.49
N ILE A 174 -4.42 11.60 -3.64
CA ILE A 174 -4.55 11.50 -2.18
C ILE A 174 -6.03 11.48 -1.76
N ALA A 175 -6.84 12.37 -2.32
CA ALA A 175 -8.26 12.45 -2.01
C ALA A 175 -9.00 11.15 -2.38
N GLU A 176 -8.73 10.61 -3.58
CA GLU A 176 -9.34 9.37 -4.07
C GLU A 176 -8.87 8.13 -3.29
N LEU A 177 -7.57 8.06 -2.93
CA LEU A 177 -7.04 7.02 -2.04
C LEU A 177 -7.75 7.04 -0.68
N ALA A 178 -7.83 8.21 -0.05
CA ALA A 178 -8.44 8.38 1.27
C ALA A 178 -9.93 8.04 1.25
N GLU A 179 -10.66 8.52 0.25
CA GLU A 179 -12.08 8.23 0.06
C GLU A 179 -12.31 6.73 -0.14
N THR A 180 -11.64 6.13 -1.13
CA THR A 180 -11.82 4.71 -1.47
C THR A 180 -11.47 3.79 -0.31
N ALA A 181 -10.34 4.03 0.35
CA ALA A 181 -9.91 3.22 1.49
C ALA A 181 -10.86 3.37 2.69
N SER A 182 -11.31 4.59 2.98
CA SER A 182 -12.29 4.81 4.06
C SER A 182 -13.63 4.15 3.76
N MET A 183 -14.13 4.21 2.52
CA MET A 183 -15.38 3.55 2.12
C MET A 183 -15.30 2.03 2.29
N LEU A 184 -14.19 1.41 1.89
CA LEU A 184 -13.95 -0.02 2.10
C LEU A 184 -13.81 -0.38 3.57
N ALA A 185 -13.11 0.43 4.35
CA ALA A 185 -12.99 0.20 5.79
C ALA A 185 -14.35 0.26 6.49
N LEU A 186 -15.18 1.25 6.15
CA LEU A 186 -16.49 1.47 6.75
C LEU A 186 -17.54 0.44 6.31
N HIS A 187 -17.57 0.10 5.03
CA HIS A 187 -18.71 -0.62 4.42
C HIS A 187 -18.34 -1.98 3.82
N GLY A 188 -17.04 -2.26 3.63
CA GLY A 188 -16.55 -3.52 3.08
C GLY A 188 -17.26 -3.88 1.76
N PRO A 189 -17.88 -5.07 1.65
CA PRO A 189 -18.59 -5.48 0.44
C PRO A 189 -19.76 -4.58 0.02
N LYS A 190 -20.27 -3.72 0.93
CA LYS A 190 -21.37 -2.78 0.67
C LYS A 190 -20.89 -1.39 0.26
N ALA A 191 -19.57 -1.18 0.15
CA ALA A 191 -19.02 0.10 -0.28
C ALA A 191 -19.44 0.41 -1.72
N GLU A 192 -19.85 1.66 -1.97
CA GLU A 192 -20.18 2.16 -3.31
C GLU A 192 -18.90 2.55 -4.07
N VAL A 193 -17.96 1.60 -4.19
CA VAL A 193 -16.70 1.77 -4.94
C VAL A 193 -16.51 0.60 -5.88
N SER A 194 -15.88 0.83 -7.02
CA SER A 194 -15.54 -0.24 -7.97
C SER A 194 -14.40 -1.09 -7.41
N VAL A 195 -14.66 -2.36 -7.10
CA VAL A 195 -13.67 -3.30 -6.59
C VAL A 195 -13.49 -4.45 -7.57
N GLU A 196 -12.26 -4.66 -8.02
CA GLU A 196 -11.90 -5.76 -8.91
C GLU A 196 -11.31 -6.93 -8.10
N PRO A 197 -11.48 -8.20 -8.51
CA PRO A 197 -10.74 -9.28 -7.87
C PRO A 197 -9.24 -9.15 -8.15
N LYS A 198 -8.41 -9.57 -7.19
CA LYS A 198 -6.95 -9.73 -7.36
C LYS A 198 -6.50 -11.00 -6.66
N SER A 199 -5.71 -11.81 -7.35
CA SER A 199 -5.20 -13.10 -6.90
C SER A 199 -3.70 -13.23 -7.19
N ALA A 200 -3.05 -14.22 -6.55
CA ALA A 200 -1.63 -14.47 -6.74
C ALA A 200 -1.23 -14.74 -8.20
N GLU A 201 -2.15 -15.24 -9.03
CA GLU A 201 -1.91 -15.57 -10.44
C GLU A 201 -1.73 -14.33 -11.33
N GLU A 202 -2.23 -13.17 -10.87
CA GLU A 202 -2.21 -11.91 -11.62
C GLU A 202 -0.96 -11.07 -11.33
N PHE A 203 -0.12 -11.51 -10.39
CA PHE A 203 1.07 -10.79 -9.97
C PHE A 203 2.13 -10.72 -11.06
N ALA A 204 2.83 -9.59 -11.10
CA ALA A 204 3.96 -9.43 -11.99
C ALA A 204 5.05 -10.49 -11.69
N LYS A 205 5.85 -10.84 -12.69
CA LYS A 205 7.04 -11.67 -12.43
C LYS A 205 8.11 -10.80 -11.80
N VAL A 206 8.81 -11.35 -10.80
CA VAL A 206 10.00 -10.72 -10.25
C VAL A 206 11.06 -10.65 -11.35
N GLU A 207 11.58 -9.47 -11.64
CA GLU A 207 12.74 -9.36 -12.52
C GLU A 207 14.02 -9.69 -11.73
N PRO A 208 14.87 -10.62 -12.19
CA PRO A 208 16.10 -10.94 -11.48
C PRO A 208 16.99 -9.69 -11.35
N PHE A 209 17.51 -9.42 -10.15
CA PHE A 209 18.46 -8.34 -9.87
C PHE A 209 19.79 -8.43 -10.64
N ILE A 210 19.99 -9.46 -11.48
CA ILE A 210 21.22 -9.72 -12.23
C ILE A 210 21.20 -8.97 -13.58
N ARG A 211 21.01 -7.66 -13.56
CA ARG A 211 21.31 -6.79 -14.72
C ARG A 211 22.39 -5.79 -14.34
N ASN A 212 23.62 -6.28 -14.17
CA ASN A 212 24.78 -5.42 -14.21
C ASN A 212 24.95 -4.89 -15.64
N ARG A 213 24.96 -3.56 -15.82
CA ARG A 213 25.44 -2.93 -17.05
C ARG A 213 26.96 -3.13 -17.13
N ILE A 214 27.40 -4.28 -17.61
CA ILE A 214 28.77 -4.42 -18.10
C ILE A 214 28.77 -3.69 -19.44
N ALA A 215 29.38 -2.51 -19.48
CA ALA A 215 29.77 -1.92 -20.75
C ALA A 215 30.76 -2.88 -21.42
N VAL A 216 30.30 -3.65 -22.39
CA VAL A 216 31.20 -4.36 -23.30
C VAL A 216 31.78 -3.29 -24.22
N THR A 217 32.90 -2.70 -23.80
CA THR A 217 33.75 -1.93 -24.72
C THR A 217 34.35 -2.92 -25.71
N ALA A 218 33.94 -2.81 -26.97
CA ALA A 218 34.61 -3.40 -28.12
C ALA A 218 35.91 -2.66 -28.45
#